data_AF-A0A166CF37-F1
#
_entry.id   AF-A0A166CF37-F1
#
_cell.length_a   1.000
_cell.length_b   1.000
_cell.length_c   1.000
_cell.angle_alpha   90.00
_cell.angle_beta   90.00
_cell.angle_gamma   90.00
#
_symmetry.space_group_name_H-M   'P 1'
#
loop_
_entity.id
_entity.type
_entity.pdbx_description
1 polymer ?
#
loop_
_entity_poly.entity_id
_entity_poly.type
_entity_poly.pdbx_seq_one_letter_code
_entity_poly.pdbx_strand_id
1 'polypeptide(L)'
;MSSASERRGQPTPEPFLSHLIAVFSIYELGPSPAPLPRYDGPTDWQTDSILRSLSTIISRMYTAEETLDAIKTAEKWELNGPET
;
A
#
# COMPACT_ATOMS: atom_id res chain seq x y z
N MET A 1 28.49 39.67 1.17
CA MET A 1 27.12 39.67 1.70
C MET A 1 26.20 39.08 0.64
N SER A 2 25.39 38.10 1.04
CA SER A 2 24.16 37.61 0.36
C SER A 2 24.27 36.74 -0.91
N SER A 3 24.66 35.48 -0.73
CA SER A 3 24.11 34.35 -1.51
C SER A 3 22.96 33.74 -0.72
N ALA A 4 21.75 34.26 -0.89
CA ALA A 4 20.55 33.77 -0.18
C ALA A 4 19.29 33.66 -1.07
N SER A 5 19.43 33.66 -2.41
CA SER A 5 18.26 33.67 -3.31
C SER A 5 18.07 32.44 -4.20
N GLU A 6 18.92 31.42 -4.14
CA GLU A 6 18.83 30.24 -5.04
C GLU A 6 18.39 28.93 -4.37
N ARG A 7 17.49 28.99 -3.39
CA ARG A 7 16.66 27.83 -3.01
C ARG A 7 15.21 27.95 -3.48
N ARG A 8 14.93 28.76 -4.50
CA ARG A 8 13.62 28.74 -5.18
C ARG A 8 13.63 27.64 -6.22
N GLY A 9 12.98 26.53 -5.92
CA GLY A 9 12.64 25.52 -6.95
C GLY A 9 13.00 24.08 -6.63
N GLN A 10 13.24 23.71 -5.37
CA GLN A 10 13.07 22.30 -5.02
C GLN A 10 11.54 22.06 -4.97
N PRO A 11 10.94 21.26 -5.86
CA PRO A 11 9.54 20.88 -5.68
C PRO A 11 9.48 20.14 -4.35
N THR A 12 8.84 20.75 -3.35
CA THR A 12 8.47 20.01 -2.14
C THR A 12 7.56 18.87 -2.60
N PRO A 13 7.87 17.62 -2.29
CA PRO A 13 6.97 16.51 -2.61
C PRO A 13 5.57 16.86 -2.12
N GLU A 14 4.58 16.81 -3.03
CA GLU A 14 3.19 17.02 -2.66
C GLU A 14 2.84 16.03 -1.54
N PRO A 15 2.31 16.50 -0.39
CA PRO A 15 2.12 15.64 0.79
C PRO A 15 1.36 14.35 0.48
N PHE A 16 0.36 14.44 -0.40
CA PHE A 16 -0.42 13.29 -0.85
C PHE A 16 0.39 12.33 -1.74
N LEU A 17 1.27 12.82 -2.61
CA LEU A 17 2.15 11.97 -3.41
C LEU A 17 3.16 11.23 -2.53
N SER A 18 3.75 11.90 -1.53
CA SER A 18 4.61 11.25 -0.55
C SER A 18 3.87 10.15 0.21
N HIS A 19 2.61 10.40 0.57
CA HIS A 19 1.76 9.39 1.19
C HIS A 19 1.52 8.18 0.27
N LEU A 20 1.18 8.40 -1.00
CA LEU A 20 0.99 7.32 -1.97
C LEU A 20 2.26 6.47 -2.16
N ILE A 21 3.44 7.11 -2.23
CA ILE A 21 4.72 6.39 -2.30
C ILE A 21 4.88 5.49 -1.09
N ALA A 22 4.65 6.01 0.13
CA ALA A 22 4.76 5.21 1.34
C ALA A 22 3.80 4.01 1.34
N VAL A 23 2.55 4.22 0.91
CA VAL A 23 1.56 3.13 0.80
C VAL A 23 2.03 2.06 -0.19
N PHE A 24 2.45 2.45 -1.40
CA PHE A 24 2.87 1.47 -2.41
C PHE A 24 4.17 0.74 -2.05
N SER A 25 5.13 1.43 -1.43
CA SER A 25 6.37 0.80 -0.96
C SER A 25 6.11 -0.28 0.11
N ILE A 26 5.09 -0.12 0.96
CA ILE A 26 4.71 -1.17 1.93
C ILE A 26 4.23 -2.41 1.21
N TYR A 27 3.41 -2.26 0.16
CA TYR A 27 2.88 -3.40 -0.60
C TYR A 27 3.92 -4.07 -1.48
N GLU A 28 4.94 -3.35 -1.93
CA GLU A 28 6.06 -3.92 -2.68
C GLU A 28 6.85 -4.95 -1.84
N LEU A 29 6.83 -4.83 -0.51
CA LEU A 29 7.49 -5.77 0.41
C LEU A 29 6.76 -7.13 0.53
N GLY A 30 5.60 -7.28 -0.12
CA GLY A 30 4.81 -8.51 -0.12
C GLY A 30 3.66 -8.50 0.88
N PRO A 31 2.90 -9.61 0.97
CA PRO A 31 1.66 -9.71 1.75
C PRO A 31 1.96 -9.78 3.25
N SER A 32 2.37 -8.65 3.82
CA SER A 32 2.35 -8.42 5.25
C SER A 32 1.07 -7.63 5.56
N PRO A 33 0.27 -8.04 6.56
CA PRO A 33 -0.87 -7.27 7.02
C PRO A 33 -0.36 -6.04 7.78
N ALA A 34 0.23 -5.09 7.08
CA ALA A 34 0.55 -3.79 7.61
C ALA A 34 -0.72 -2.92 7.51
N PRO A 35 -1.18 -2.30 8.60
CA PRO A 35 -2.26 -1.34 8.51
C PRO A 35 -1.85 -0.23 7.54
N LEU A 36 -2.77 0.15 6.66
CA LEU A 36 -2.55 1.26 5.75
C LEU A 36 -2.09 2.50 6.53
N PRO A 37 -1.00 3.16 6.11
CA PRO A 37 -0.69 4.49 6.60
C PRO A 37 -1.93 5.36 6.49
N ARG A 38 -2.28 6.08 7.56
CA ARG A 38 -3.37 7.05 7.52
C ARG A 38 -2.83 8.36 6.94
N TYR A 39 -3.59 8.97 6.03
CA TYR A 39 -3.28 10.31 5.53
C TYR A 39 -3.96 11.36 6.42
N ASP A 40 -3.16 12.13 7.16
CA ASP A 40 -3.63 13.23 8.02
C ASP A 40 -3.32 14.61 7.42
N GLY A 41 -2.94 14.65 6.13
CA GLY A 41 -2.61 15.89 5.41
C GLY A 41 -3.84 16.59 4.83
N PRO A 42 -3.64 17.71 4.09
CA PRO A 42 -4.71 18.41 3.41
C PRO A 42 -5.44 17.49 2.42
N THR A 43 -6.77 17.46 2.51
CA THR A 43 -7.64 16.69 1.61
C THR A 43 -8.59 17.58 0.82
N ASP A 44 -8.83 17.16 -0.41
CA ASP A 44 -9.88 17.61 -1.30
C ASP A 44 -10.65 16.41 -1.89
N TRP A 45 -11.65 16.68 -2.73
CA TRP A 45 -12.46 15.66 -3.36
C TRP A 45 -11.66 14.64 -4.21
N GLN A 46 -10.51 15.06 -4.77
CA GLN A 46 -9.65 14.17 -5.56
C GLN A 46 -8.92 13.21 -4.64
N THR A 47 -8.28 13.73 -3.59
CA THR A 47 -7.58 12.90 -2.59
C THR A 47 -8.54 11.92 -1.92
N ASP A 48 -9.74 12.35 -1.55
CA ASP A 48 -10.77 11.49 -0.94
C ASP A 48 -11.23 10.38 -1.90
N SER A 49 -11.40 10.71 -3.18
CA SER A 49 -11.78 9.74 -4.20
C SER A 49 -10.68 8.68 -4.41
N ILE A 50 -9.42 9.10 -4.39
CA ILE A 50 -8.27 8.22 -4.51
C ILE A 50 -8.16 7.31 -3.27
N LEU A 51 -8.23 7.86 -2.06
CA LEU A 51 -8.16 7.09 -0.81
C LEU A 51 -9.26 6.03 -0.71
N ARG A 52 -10.49 6.36 -1.13
CA ARG A 52 -11.62 5.41 -1.18
C ARG A 52 -11.38 4.29 -2.18
N SER A 53 -10.91 4.64 -3.38
CA SER A 53 -10.61 3.67 -4.44
C SER A 53 -9.49 2.73 -4.02
N LEU A 54 -8.43 3.29 -3.41
CA LEU A 54 -7.29 2.54 -2.89
C LEU A 54 -7.71 1.55 -1.80
N SER A 55 -8.54 1.99 -0.85
CA SER A 55 -9.09 1.10 0.19
C SER A 55 -9.86 -0.08 -0.40
N THR A 56 -10.60 0.14 -1.48
CA THR A 56 -11.36 -0.92 -2.19
C THR A 56 -10.43 -1.92 -2.88
N ILE A 57 -9.41 -1.43 -3.60
CA ILE A 57 -8.42 -2.27 -4.30
C ILE A 57 -7.68 -3.15 -3.30
N ILE A 58 -7.21 -2.55 -2.21
CA ILE A 58 -6.45 -3.24 -1.17
C ILE A 58 -7.30 -4.32 -0.49
N SER A 59 -8.56 -4.02 -0.17
CA SER A 59 -9.46 -5.01 0.43
C SER A 59 -9.63 -6.23 -0.48
N ARG A 60 -9.81 -6.01 -1.80
CA ARG A 60 -9.92 -7.10 -2.78
C ARG A 60 -8.63 -7.90 -2.90
N MET A 61 -7.48 -7.23 -2.86
CA MET A 61 -6.18 -7.88 -2.89
C MET A 61 -5.98 -8.78 -1.67
N TYR A 62 -6.26 -8.30 -0.45
CA TYR A 62 -6.19 -9.14 0.75
C TYR A 62 -7.10 -10.37 0.67
N THR A 63 -8.34 -10.21 0.20
CA THR A 63 -9.24 -11.36 -0.01
C THR A 63 -8.67 -12.35 -1.04
N ALA A 64 -8.04 -11.86 -2.12
CA ALA A 64 -7.43 -12.72 -3.12
C ALA A 64 -6.22 -13.48 -2.56
N GLU A 65 -5.36 -12.82 -1.79
CA GLU A 65 -4.19 -13.44 -1.14
C GLU A 65 -4.61 -14.47 -0.09
N GLU A 66 -5.63 -14.19 0.74
CA GLU A 66 -6.19 -15.15 1.70
C GLU A 66 -6.77 -16.38 0.98
N THR A 67 -7.48 -16.17 -0.13
CA THR A 67 -8.00 -17.26 -0.95
C THR A 67 -6.87 -18.10 -1.55
N LEU A 68 -5.80 -17.47 -2.04
CA LEU A 68 -4.64 -18.15 -2.61
C LEU A 68 -3.89 -18.98 -1.55
N ASP A 69 -3.73 -18.45 -0.33
CA ASP A 69 -3.11 -19.17 0.78
C ASP A 69 -3.93 -20.40 1.20
N ALA A 70 -5.26 -20.27 1.25
CA ALA A 70 -6.15 -21.39 1.53
C ALA A 70 -6.05 -22.50 0.47
N ILE A 71 -5.99 -22.14 -0.82
CA ILE A 71 -5.79 -23.10 -1.92
C ILE A 71 -4.44 -23.82 -1.78
N LYS A 72 -3.35 -23.06 -1.60
CA LYS A 72 -2.01 -23.64 -1.43
C LYS A 72 -1.93 -24.57 -0.22
N THR A 73 -2.60 -24.21 0.87
CA THR A 73 -2.67 -25.02 2.07
C THR A 73 -3.41 -26.33 1.80
N ALA A 74 -4.56 -26.28 1.11
CA ALA A 74 -5.31 -27.48 0.71
C ALA A 74 -4.48 -28.41 -0.19
N GLU A 75 -3.82 -27.87 -1.23
CA GLU A 75 -2.94 -28.65 -2.11
C GLU A 75 -1.80 -29.32 -1.34
N LYS A 76 -1.19 -28.61 -0.37
CA LYS A 76 -0.13 -29.15 0.48
C LYS A 76 -0.63 -30.32 1.33
N TRP A 77 -1.85 -30.26 1.86
CA TRP A 77 -2.44 -31.37 2.63
C TRP A 77 -2.71 -32.59 1.77
N GLU A 78 -3.17 -32.42 0.53
CA GLU A 78 -3.39 -33.51 -0.42
C GLU A 78 -2.07 -34.21 -0.82
N LEU A 79 -0.99 -33.44 -0.98
CA LEU A 79 0.32 -33.97 -1.37
C LEU A 79 1.06 -34.69 -0.23
N ASN A 80 0.81 -34.30 1.02
CA ASN A 80 1.50 -34.82 2.22
C ASN A 80 0.56 -35.59 3.15
N GLY A 81 -0.45 -36.28 2.59
CA GLY A 81 -1.41 -37.08 3.35
C GLY A 81 -0.73 -38.01 4.37
N PRO A 82 -1.43 -38.38 5.47
CA PRO A 82 -0.80 -39.04 6.61
C PRO A 82 -0.09 -40.33 6.16
N GLU A 83 1.19 -40.48 6.48
CA GLU A 83 1.89 -41.77 6.39
C GLU A 83 1.07 -42.81 7.18
N THR A 84 0.39 -43.70 6.45
CA THR A 84 -0.30 -44.87 6.99
C THR A 84 0.68 -45.98 7.33
#